data_AF-A0A813HTY8-F1
#
_entry.id   AF-A0A813HTY8-F1
#
_cell.length_a   1.000
_cell.length_b   1.000
_cell.length_c   1.000
_cell.angle_alpha   90.00
_cell.angle_beta   90.00
_cell.angle_gamma   90.00
#
_symmetry.space_group_name_H-M   'P 1'
#
loop_
_entity.id
_entity.type
_entity.pdbx_description
1 polymer ?
#
loop_
_entity_poly.entity_id
_entity_poly.type
_entity_poly.pdbx_seq_one_letter_code
_entity_poly.pdbx_strand_id
1 'polypeptide(L)'
;FPLEMGKNQGHAQKTVGLQVGADGKIAWDAVIKHKSDKLQVWTRPEDSREKWSKAEELDRPTLELDVLNTERTQKALEMALNGKMQAGAPKKANKKEAEFVRYTPNPDAPGYTPNCRERVIKLVERQVDPFMPPKFKHKKVPKGPPSPPPPVHHSPAKKLTAQ
;
A
#
# COMPACT_ATOMS: atom_id res chain seq x y z
N PHE A 1 14.94 -25.74 -26.19
CA PHE A 1 14.16 -24.54 -25.79
C PHE A 1 14.07 -23.57 -26.97
N PRO A 2 13.05 -23.69 -27.85
CA PRO A 2 12.91 -22.90 -29.08
C PRO A 2 12.74 -21.38 -28.85
N LEU A 3 12.19 -20.99 -27.71
CA LEU A 3 12.10 -19.58 -27.25
C LEU A 3 13.02 -19.31 -26.05
N GLU A 4 14.03 -20.16 -25.84
CA GLU A 4 14.97 -20.08 -24.71
C GLU A 4 14.34 -20.12 -23.31
N MET A 5 13.03 -20.38 -23.20
CA MET A 5 12.31 -20.51 -21.94
C MET A 5 12.90 -21.65 -21.09
N GLY A 6 13.04 -21.45 -19.79
CA GLY A 6 13.55 -22.46 -18.85
C GLY A 6 15.07 -22.63 -18.84
N LYS A 7 15.84 -21.87 -19.64
CA LYS A 7 17.29 -21.77 -19.47
C LYS A 7 17.61 -20.96 -18.21
N ASN A 8 18.49 -21.48 -17.35
CA ASN A 8 19.06 -20.71 -16.25
C ASN A 8 19.92 -19.59 -16.83
N GLN A 9 19.40 -18.37 -16.83
CA GLN A 9 20.17 -17.17 -17.16
C GLN A 9 21.12 -16.92 -15.98
N GLY A 10 22.41 -17.27 -16.15
CA GLY A 10 23.43 -17.31 -15.09
C GLY A 10 23.73 -15.97 -14.38
N HIS A 11 23.05 -14.88 -14.74
CA HIS A 11 23.16 -13.58 -14.07
C HIS A 11 21.79 -12.99 -13.77
N ALA A 12 21.61 -12.52 -12.53
CA ALA A 12 20.43 -11.76 -12.13
C ALA A 12 20.39 -10.42 -12.87
N GLN A 13 19.38 -10.23 -13.73
CA GLN A 13 19.18 -8.98 -14.47
C GLN A 13 18.35 -7.99 -13.65
N LYS A 14 18.74 -6.71 -13.63
CA LYS A 14 18.01 -5.61 -12.96
C LYS A 14 17.06 -4.91 -13.93
N THR A 15 16.27 -5.69 -14.66
CA THR A 15 15.33 -5.21 -15.67
C THR A 15 13.92 -5.63 -15.28
N VAL A 16 12.94 -4.73 -15.46
CA VAL A 16 11.53 -5.09 -15.32
C VAL A 16 11.19 -6.06 -16.44
N GLY A 17 10.62 -7.21 -16.07
CA GLY A 17 10.20 -8.22 -17.05
C GLY A 17 9.16 -7.65 -18.01
N LEU A 18 9.28 -7.97 -19.30
CA LEU A 18 8.32 -7.55 -20.31
C LEU A 18 6.96 -8.22 -20.02
N GLN A 19 5.97 -7.41 -19.69
CA GLN A 19 4.60 -7.87 -19.46
C GLN A 19 3.74 -7.59 -20.70
N VAL A 20 2.74 -8.43 -20.93
CA VAL A 20 1.78 -8.29 -22.03
C VAL A 20 0.38 -8.19 -21.44
N GLY A 21 -0.42 -7.22 -21.88
CA GLY A 21 -1.80 -7.02 -21.45
C GLY A 21 -2.75 -8.07 -22.01
N ALA A 22 -4.00 -8.09 -21.52
CA ALA A 22 -5.05 -8.99 -22.01
C ALA A 22 -5.35 -8.81 -23.51
N ASP A 23 -5.07 -7.61 -24.02
CA ASP A 23 -5.17 -7.15 -25.39
C ASP A 23 -3.99 -7.56 -26.28
N GLY A 24 -2.99 -8.29 -25.74
CA GLY A 24 -1.82 -8.75 -26.48
C GLY A 24 -0.78 -7.66 -26.76
N LYS A 25 -1.03 -6.42 -26.32
CA LYS A 25 -0.08 -5.30 -26.40
C LYS A 25 0.92 -5.36 -25.24
N ILE A 26 2.13 -4.87 -25.48
CA ILE A 26 3.16 -4.75 -24.43
C ILE A 26 2.70 -3.75 -23.36
N ALA A 27 2.76 -4.15 -22.10
CA ALA A 27 2.39 -3.37 -20.93
C ALA A 27 3.54 -2.44 -20.50
N TRP A 28 3.69 -1.31 -21.22
CA TRP A 28 4.67 -0.27 -20.90
C TRP A 28 4.39 0.45 -19.56
N ASP A 29 3.16 0.36 -19.08
CA ASP A 29 2.70 0.92 -17.81
C ASP A 29 3.36 0.26 -16.59
N ALA A 30 3.91 -0.96 -16.73
CA ALA A 30 4.64 -1.65 -15.68
C ALA A 30 5.82 -0.82 -15.13
N VAL A 31 6.47 -0.01 -15.96
CA VAL A 31 7.59 0.86 -15.56
C VAL A 31 7.12 1.97 -14.61
N ILE A 32 5.94 2.53 -14.88
CA ILE A 32 5.36 3.64 -14.10
C ILE A 32 4.72 3.11 -12.83
N LYS A 33 4.05 1.95 -12.91
CA LYS A 33 3.35 1.31 -11.79
C LYS A 33 4.27 0.57 -10.81
N HIS A 34 5.55 0.39 -11.13
CA HIS A 34 6.53 -0.41 -10.37
C HIS A 34 6.59 -0.14 -8.85
N LYS A 35 6.21 1.06 -8.38
CA LYS A 35 6.24 1.40 -6.94
C LYS A 35 4.87 1.41 -6.26
N SER A 36 3.77 1.31 -7.00
CA SER A 36 2.42 1.42 -6.43
C SER A 36 1.38 0.66 -7.22
N ASP A 37 0.97 -0.49 -6.69
CA ASP A 37 -0.11 -1.29 -7.28
C ASP A 37 -1.51 -0.77 -6.90
N LYS A 38 -1.59 0.04 -5.83
CA LYS A 38 -2.87 0.50 -5.26
C LYS A 38 -3.44 1.75 -5.92
N LEU A 39 -2.61 2.50 -6.65
CA LEU A 39 -2.99 3.76 -7.28
C LEU A 39 -3.31 3.51 -8.75
N GLN A 40 -4.50 3.92 -9.18
CA GLN A 40 -4.84 3.93 -10.59
C GLN A 40 -4.05 5.04 -11.28
N VAL A 41 -3.21 4.68 -12.26
CA VAL A 41 -2.40 5.61 -13.05
C VAL A 41 -2.80 5.49 -14.51
N TRP A 42 -3.21 6.60 -15.11
CA TRP A 42 -3.49 6.71 -16.53
C TRP A 42 -2.20 6.87 -17.31
N THR A 43 -1.97 5.99 -18.28
CA THR A 43 -0.70 5.88 -19.02
C THR A 43 -0.93 5.73 -20.51
N ARG A 44 -2.12 5.29 -20.92
CA ARG A 44 -2.42 4.93 -22.30
C ARG A 44 -3.01 6.14 -23.03
N PRO A 45 -2.75 6.30 -24.34
CA PRO A 45 -3.44 7.30 -25.15
C PRO A 45 -4.97 7.12 -25.15
N GLU A 46 -5.45 5.89 -24.94
CA GLU A 46 -6.87 5.56 -24.79
C GLU A 46 -7.49 6.23 -23.55
N ASP A 47 -6.69 6.54 -22.52
CA ASP A 47 -7.14 7.26 -21.33
C ASP A 47 -7.42 8.74 -21.62
N SER A 48 -6.76 9.33 -22.64
CA SER A 48 -6.96 10.73 -23.05
C SER A 48 -8.13 10.90 -24.01
N ARG A 49 -8.74 9.80 -24.50
CA ARG A 49 -9.88 9.86 -25.41
C ARG A 49 -11.17 10.09 -24.64
N GLU A 50 -12.06 10.88 -25.22
CA GLU A 50 -13.39 11.10 -24.67
C GLU A 50 -14.16 9.77 -24.62
N LYS A 51 -14.76 9.47 -23.46
CA LYS A 51 -15.60 8.31 -23.24
C LYS A 51 -17.03 8.80 -23.02
N TRP A 52 -17.97 8.18 -23.73
CA TRP A 52 -19.40 8.46 -23.58
C TRP A 52 -19.96 7.50 -22.54
N SER A 53 -20.30 8.02 -21.37
CA SER A 53 -20.97 7.26 -20.31
C SER A 53 -22.48 7.39 -20.45
N LYS A 54 -23.19 6.31 -20.11
CA LYS A 54 -24.64 6.34 -19.94
C LYS A 54 -24.98 7.11 -18.66
N ALA A 55 -26.18 7.70 -18.60
CA ALA A 55 -26.63 8.42 -17.40
C ALA A 55 -26.56 7.54 -16.13
N GLU A 56 -26.94 6.27 -16.24
CA GLU A 56 -26.92 5.28 -15.16
C GLU A 56 -25.50 5.03 -14.57
N GLU A 57 -24.43 5.21 -15.35
CA GLU A 57 -23.05 5.03 -14.88
C GLU A 57 -22.53 6.24 -14.09
N LEU A 58 -23.18 7.40 -14.27
CA LEU A 58 -22.84 8.66 -13.62
C LEU A 58 -23.66 8.93 -12.36
N ASP A 59 -24.64 8.06 -12.08
CA ASP A 59 -25.44 8.15 -10.87
C ASP A 59 -24.58 7.90 -9.62
N ARG A 60 -25.00 8.55 -8.53
CA ARG A 60 -24.35 8.35 -7.24
C ARG A 60 -24.55 6.89 -6.80
N PRO A 61 -23.61 6.33 -6.02
CA PRO A 61 -23.82 5.04 -5.38
C PRO A 61 -25.13 5.00 -4.57
N THR A 62 -25.59 3.80 -4.25
CA THR A 62 -26.80 3.63 -3.45
C THR A 62 -26.63 4.24 -2.05
N LEU A 63 -27.74 4.76 -1.50
CA LEU A 63 -27.75 5.40 -0.17
C LEU A 63 -27.19 4.47 0.93
N GLU A 64 -27.44 3.16 0.82
CA GLU A 64 -26.90 2.17 1.76
C GLU A 64 -25.37 2.11 1.72
N LEU A 65 -24.77 2.11 0.52
CA LEU A 65 -23.31 2.10 0.38
C LEU A 65 -22.69 3.41 0.87
N ASP A 66 -23.37 4.54 0.66
CA ASP A 66 -22.92 5.84 1.15
C ASP A 66 -22.90 5.88 2.69
N VAL A 67 -23.94 5.36 3.36
CA VAL A 67 -23.98 5.25 4.82
C VAL A 67 -22.88 4.32 5.32
N LEU A 68 -22.70 3.14 4.71
CA LEU A 68 -21.64 2.20 5.08
C LEU A 68 -20.23 2.80 4.94
N ASN A 69 -19.98 3.53 3.85
CA ASN A 69 -18.71 4.23 3.64
C ASN A 69 -18.51 5.36 4.65
N THR A 70 -19.57 6.10 4.97
CA THR A 70 -19.54 7.18 5.97
C THR A 70 -19.20 6.62 7.34
N GLU A 71 -19.85 5.53 7.77
CA GLU A 71 -19.53 4.89 9.06
C GLU A 71 -18.10 4.34 9.10
N ARG A 72 -17.64 3.71 8.01
CA ARG A 72 -16.28 3.17 7.91
C ARG A 72 -15.24 4.29 8.02
N THR A 73 -15.46 5.39 7.32
CA THR A 73 -14.54 6.55 7.32
C THR A 73 -14.58 7.28 8.66
N GLN A 74 -15.76 7.45 9.25
CA GLN A 74 -15.93 8.02 10.59
C GLN A 74 -15.16 7.21 11.64
N LYS A 75 -15.35 5.89 11.71
CA LYS A 75 -14.65 5.01 12.67
C LYS A 75 -13.12 5.09 12.49
N ALA A 76 -12.64 5.17 11.25
CA ALA A 76 -11.21 5.30 10.96
C ALA A 76 -10.64 6.66 11.44
N LEU A 77 -11.39 7.74 11.23
CA LEU A 77 -11.02 9.09 11.70
C LEU A 77 -11.04 9.19 13.22
N GLU A 78 -12.05 8.61 13.87
CA GLU A 78 -12.15 8.55 15.34
C GLU A 78 -10.95 7.80 15.94
N MET A 79 -10.56 6.66 15.36
CA MET A 79 -9.38 5.91 15.79
C MET A 79 -8.09 6.73 15.66
N ALA A 80 -7.90 7.42 14.53
CA ALA A 80 -6.74 8.26 14.30
C ALA A 80 -6.69 9.49 15.24
N LEU A 81 -7.86 10.09 15.51
CA LEU A 81 -7.98 11.23 16.42
C LEU A 81 -7.73 10.81 17.87
N ASN A 82 -8.29 9.69 18.32
CA ASN A 82 -8.07 9.14 19.65
C ASN A 82 -6.57 8.91 19.92
N GLY A 83 -5.82 8.42 18.94
CA GLY A 83 -4.36 8.29 19.05
C GLY A 83 -3.63 9.62 19.28
N LYS A 84 -4.07 10.69 18.61
CA LYS A 84 -3.50 12.05 18.80
C LYS A 84 -3.89 12.65 20.15
N MET A 85 -5.14 12.49 20.57
CA MET A 85 -5.62 13.00 21.86
C MET A 85 -4.92 12.32 23.04
N GLN A 86 -4.71 10.99 22.97
CA GLN A 86 -4.02 10.22 24.01
C GLN A 86 -2.54 10.59 24.17
N ALA A 87 -1.90 11.15 23.12
CA ALA A 87 -0.51 11.60 23.22
C ALA A 87 -0.35 12.88 24.06
N GLY A 88 -1.40 13.72 24.15
CA GLY A 88 -1.39 14.94 24.96
C GLY A 88 -1.85 14.74 26.40
N ALA A 89 -2.56 13.64 26.70
CA ALA A 89 -3.06 13.34 28.03
C ALA A 89 -2.09 12.44 28.84
N PRO A 90 -2.06 12.55 30.18
CA PRO A 90 -1.27 11.63 31.02
C PRO A 90 -1.79 10.20 30.88
N LYS A 91 -0.89 9.24 30.69
CA LYS A 91 -1.23 7.83 30.52
C LYS A 91 -1.74 7.24 31.83
N LYS A 92 -2.96 6.69 31.80
CA LYS A 92 -3.49 5.86 32.89
C LYS A 92 -2.96 4.42 32.75
N ALA A 93 -2.61 3.80 33.87
CA ALA A 93 -2.15 2.42 33.89
C ALA A 93 -3.33 1.45 33.69
N ASN A 94 -3.67 1.19 32.43
CA ASN A 94 -4.64 0.15 32.08
C ASN A 94 -3.88 -1.16 31.81
N LYS A 95 -4.17 -2.20 32.59
CA LYS A 95 -3.63 -3.53 32.33
C LYS A 95 -4.44 -4.18 31.22
N LYS A 96 -3.79 -4.52 30.11
CA LYS A 96 -4.39 -5.38 29.09
C LYS A 96 -4.24 -6.84 29.50
N GLU A 97 -5.27 -7.62 29.19
CA GLU A 97 -5.21 -9.07 29.37
C GLU A 97 -4.21 -9.71 28.39
N ALA A 98 -3.77 -10.92 28.72
CA ALA A 98 -2.82 -11.64 27.88
C ALA A 98 -3.47 -12.13 26.59
N GLU A 99 -2.83 -11.87 25.44
CA GLU A 99 -3.29 -12.33 24.13
C GLU A 99 -2.57 -13.63 23.75
N PHE A 100 -3.28 -14.58 23.15
CA PHE A 100 -2.70 -15.83 22.66
C PHE A 100 -2.70 -15.82 21.13
N VAL A 101 -1.52 -15.89 20.53
CA VAL A 101 -1.34 -15.91 19.07
C VAL A 101 -0.83 -17.27 18.64
N ARG A 102 -1.47 -17.87 17.64
CA ARG A 102 -0.98 -19.11 17.01
C ARG A 102 -0.05 -18.75 15.85
N TYR A 103 1.18 -19.25 15.92
CA TYR A 103 2.23 -19.00 14.96
C TYR A 103 2.67 -20.31 14.29
N THR A 104 2.65 -20.32 12.97
CA THR A 104 3.18 -21.40 12.15
C THR A 104 4.55 -20.96 11.60
N PRO A 105 5.67 -21.51 12.10
CA PRO A 105 7.00 -21.17 11.61
C PRO A 105 7.23 -21.61 10.16
N ASN A 106 8.05 -20.86 9.43
CA ASN A 106 8.63 -21.29 8.16
C ASN A 106 9.55 -22.50 8.40
N PRO A 107 9.50 -23.58 7.58
CA PRO A 107 10.41 -24.73 7.68
C PRO A 107 11.90 -24.39 7.75
N ASP A 108 12.33 -23.33 7.06
CA ASP A 108 13.73 -22.89 7.05
C ASP A 108 14.10 -21.98 8.24
N ALA A 109 13.14 -21.65 9.11
CA ALA A 109 13.38 -20.76 10.24
C ALA A 109 14.18 -21.46 11.35
N PRO A 110 15.08 -20.73 12.03
CA PRO A 110 15.82 -21.27 13.17
C PRO A 110 14.86 -21.75 14.25
N GLY A 111 15.03 -23.00 14.67
CA GLY A 111 14.21 -23.64 15.69
C GLY A 111 12.95 -24.31 15.17
N TYR A 112 12.70 -24.41 13.86
CA TYR A 112 11.66 -25.30 13.31
C TYR A 112 11.93 -26.75 13.73
N THR A 113 10.90 -27.44 14.23
CA THR A 113 10.97 -28.87 14.52
C THR A 113 9.79 -29.57 13.86
N PRO A 114 10.00 -30.70 13.16
CA PRO A 114 8.93 -31.38 12.42
C PRO A 114 7.80 -31.89 13.34
N ASN A 115 8.12 -32.13 14.61
CA ASN A 115 7.16 -32.58 15.62
C ASN A 115 6.27 -31.44 16.16
N CYS A 116 6.63 -30.17 15.94
CA CYS A 116 5.88 -29.01 16.43
C CYS A 116 5.65 -28.04 15.27
N ARG A 117 4.64 -28.37 14.47
CA ARG A 117 4.24 -27.59 13.28
C ARG A 117 3.71 -26.19 13.64
N GLU A 118 3.14 -26.01 14.82
CA GLU A 118 2.53 -24.76 15.26
C GLU A 118 2.86 -24.46 16.72
N ARG A 119 2.92 -23.18 17.08
CA ARG A 119 3.21 -22.70 18.43
C ARG A 119 2.15 -21.73 18.88
N VAL A 120 1.74 -21.82 20.15
CA VAL A 120 0.86 -20.83 20.78
C VAL A 120 1.71 -19.92 21.66
N ILE A 121 1.73 -18.62 21.35
CA ILE A 121 2.53 -17.60 22.02
C ILE A 121 1.60 -16.75 22.88
N LYS A 122 1.92 -16.62 24.17
CA LYS A 122 1.23 -15.71 25.09
C LYS A 122 1.94 -14.35 25.07
N LEU A 123 1.30 -13.35 24.48
CA LEU A 123 1.74 -11.96 24.47
C LEU A 123 1.20 -11.25 25.72
N VAL A 124 2.11 -10.64 26.49
CA VAL A 124 1.78 -9.84 27.67
C VAL A 124 2.45 -8.48 27.54
N GLU A 125 1.68 -7.41 27.72
CA GLU A 125 2.22 -6.06 27.71
C GLU A 125 3.15 -5.84 28.92
N ARG A 126 4.40 -5.43 28.66
CA ARG A 126 5.35 -5.12 29.73
C ARG A 126 4.83 -3.91 30.51
N GLN A 127 4.70 -4.05 31.82
CA GLN A 127 4.33 -2.95 32.71
C GLN A 127 5.34 -1.80 32.59
N VAL A 128 4.84 -0.60 32.29
CA VAL A 128 5.63 0.62 32.15
C VAL A 128 5.48 1.45 33.42
N ASP A 129 6.59 1.98 33.94
CA ASP A 129 6.59 2.89 35.09
C ASP A 129 5.93 4.23 34.71
N PRO A 130 4.89 4.67 35.43
CA PRO A 130 4.22 5.94 35.16
C PRO A 130 5.11 7.17 35.35
N PHE A 131 6.20 7.09 36.14
CA PHE A 131 7.10 8.22 36.40
C PHE A 131 8.33 8.26 35.48
N MET A 132 8.46 7.27 34.58
CA MET A 132 9.59 7.22 33.67
C MET A 132 9.46 8.32 32.59
N PRO A 133 10.48 9.17 32.39
CA PRO A 133 10.45 10.21 31.36
C PRO A 133 10.57 9.64 29.93
N PRO A 134 10.28 10.45 28.89
CA PRO A 134 10.45 10.04 27.49
C PRO A 134 11.91 9.64 27.18
N LYS A 135 12.09 8.47 26.54
CA LYS A 135 13.42 7.88 26.29
C LYS A 135 14.18 8.49 25.10
N PHE A 136 13.48 9.07 24.12
CA PHE A 136 14.07 9.44 22.83
C PHE A 136 14.02 10.95 22.59
N LYS A 137 15.05 11.47 21.92
CA LYS A 137 15.14 12.88 21.49
C LYS A 137 14.48 13.09 20.12
N HIS A 138 14.01 14.30 19.85
CA HIS A 138 13.47 14.67 18.53
C HIS A 138 14.60 14.75 17.49
N LYS A 139 14.44 14.06 16.35
CA LYS A 139 15.37 14.10 15.22
C LYS A 139 14.69 14.68 13.98
N LYS A 140 15.28 15.71 13.38
CA LYS A 140 14.84 16.23 12.07
C LYS A 140 15.45 15.38 10.97
N VAL A 141 14.62 14.86 10.08
CA VAL A 141 15.03 14.12 8.88
C VAL A 141 14.55 14.86 7.64
N PRO A 142 15.32 14.87 6.53
CA PRO A 142 14.85 15.45 5.28
C PRO A 142 13.61 14.70 4.79
N LYS A 143 12.75 15.39 4.05
CA LYS A 143 11.60 14.75 3.42
C LYS A 143 12.08 13.66 2.47
N GLY A 144 11.41 12.50 2.51
CA GLY A 144 11.64 11.44 1.53
C GLY A 144 11.33 11.90 0.11
N PRO A 145 11.75 11.13 -0.91
CA PRO A 145 11.38 11.44 -2.29
C PRO A 145 9.84 11.44 -2.44
N PRO A 146 9.28 12.27 -3.34
CA PRO A 146 7.85 12.26 -3.61
C PRO A 146 7.42 10.93 -4.25
N SER A 147 6.11 10.72 -4.35
CA SER A 147 5.56 9.68 -5.23
C SER A 147 6.12 9.85 -6.65
N PRO A 148 6.31 8.75 -7.40
CA PRO A 148 6.76 8.85 -8.79
C PRO A 148 5.84 9.80 -9.58
N PRO A 149 6.41 10.65 -10.46
CA PRO A 149 5.61 11.61 -11.20
C PRO A 149 4.62 10.88 -12.11
N PRO A 150 3.33 11.26 -12.11
CA PRO A 150 2.36 10.68 -13.02
C PRO A 150 2.65 11.11 -14.47
N PRO A 151 2.26 10.31 -15.47
CA PRO A 151 2.33 10.71 -16.87
C PRO A 151 1.50 11.96 -17.14
N VAL A 152 2.02 12.82 -18.02
CA VAL A 152 1.36 14.07 -18.38
C VAL A 152 0.54 13.86 -19.66
N HIS A 153 -0.78 14.03 -19.56
CA HIS A 153 -1.73 13.89 -20.67
C HIS A 153 -2.06 15.25 -21.28
N HIS A 154 -1.10 15.84 -21.99
CA HIS A 154 -1.34 17.06 -22.76
C HIS A 154 -2.08 16.73 -24.08
N SER A 155 -2.84 17.71 -24.57
CA SER A 155 -3.21 17.72 -25.98
C SER A 155 -1.97 17.89 -26.86
N PRO A 156 -2.03 17.53 -28.16
CA PRO A 156 -0.93 17.78 -29.08
C PRO A 156 -0.51 19.25 -29.05
N ALA A 157 0.80 19.50 -29.02
CA ALA A 157 1.33 20.85 -28.94
C ALA A 157 0.81 21.72 -30.09
N LYS A 158 0.21 22.86 -29.77
CA LYS A 158 -0.23 23.82 -30.79
C LYS A 158 1.00 24.42 -31.48
N LYS A 159 0.90 24.61 -32.79
CA LYS A 159 1.97 25.25 -33.57
C LYS A 159 2.14 26.69 -33.10
N LEU A 160 3.37 27.05 -32.72
CA LEU A 160 3.71 28.43 -32.36
C LEU A 160 3.69 29.30 -33.62
N THR A 161 3.06 30.47 -33.52
CA THR A 161 3.11 31.53 -34.52
C THR A 161 4.12 32.58 -34.07
N ALA A 162 4.88 33.15 -35.01
CA ALA A 162 5.97 34.10 -34.73
C ALA A 162 5.51 35.56 -34.47
N GLN A 163 4.23 35.77 -34.17
CA GLN A 163 3.65 37.10 -33.92
C GLN A 163 3.76 37.48 -32.44
#